data_AF-A0A1Z5HNU0-F1
#
_entry.id   AF-A0A1Z5HNU0-F1
#
_cell.length_a   1.000
_cell.length_b   1.000
_cell.length_c   1.000
_cell.angle_alpha   90.00
_cell.angle_beta   90.00
_cell.angle_gamma   90.00
#
_symmetry.space_group_name_H-M   'P 1'
#
loop_
_entity.id
_entity.type
_entity.pdbx_description
1 polymer ?
#
loop_
_entity_poly.entity_id
_entity_poly.type
_entity_poly.pdbx_seq_one_letter_code
_entity_poly.pdbx_strand_id
1 'polypeptide(L)'
;MLSLVPPGASPDSVTLDKTLQHLLYWLSKHYDEMDHEAQKYADKVFESLIDLAEINVENLPDSPQRRRSRRLYSLARGEHFNVRELLRALEVSPSGEHEAWKEAYEFIQIYLQRVLDLLFDLTRAERHEPVDVSILGLLFGCIDEILAATHLARHNYYTQANAHIRTVLEVLDKVELFHNCPEWIEVWAGDDVKKILKELSPSAVREKLGREKFDPIYDFLSDHGTHATFRWLQARAVQRVNLQEPNRKTAVLWVGGSKLEHHLIWTSCFLIYTVTQVLLLVSRIGEEILHPEECMTYITGALDSFIKFTEKYMVPWAADSGLNPDELRRFLLEVRENTGK
;
A
#
# COMPACT_ATOMS: atom_id res chain seq x y z
N MET A 1 11.92 -12.06 18.31
CA MET A 1 13.27 -12.66 18.24
C MET A 1 13.11 -14.12 17.84
N LEU A 2 13.59 -14.49 16.65
CA LEU A 2 13.65 -15.88 16.20
C LEU A 2 14.75 -16.59 16.99
N SER A 3 14.46 -17.77 17.54
CA SER A 3 15.45 -18.63 18.18
C SER A 3 16.41 -19.15 17.10
N LEU A 4 17.69 -18.79 17.20
CA LEU A 4 18.75 -19.19 16.27
C LEU A 4 19.30 -20.61 16.53
N VAL A 5 18.71 -21.36 17.46
CA VAL A 5 19.26 -22.66 17.89
C VAL A 5 18.90 -23.77 16.88
N PRO A 6 19.88 -24.39 16.20
CA PRO A 6 19.64 -25.58 15.39
C PRO A 6 19.31 -26.78 16.29
N PRO A 7 18.48 -27.74 15.83
CA PRO A 7 18.23 -28.97 16.58
C PRO A 7 19.54 -29.77 16.72
N GLY A 8 20.03 -29.93 17.97
CA GLY A 8 21.28 -30.64 18.30
C GLY A 8 22.36 -29.81 19.01
N ALA A 9 22.05 -28.56 19.41
CA ALA A 9 23.02 -27.66 20.01
C ALA A 9 23.49 -28.10 21.43
N SER A 10 24.78 -27.99 21.71
CA SER A 10 25.39 -28.39 23.00
C SER A 10 24.92 -27.48 24.15
N PRO A 11 24.96 -27.93 25.42
CA PRO A 11 24.59 -27.10 26.58
C PRO A 11 25.33 -25.75 26.66
N ASP A 12 26.57 -25.70 26.15
CA ASP A 12 27.38 -24.48 26.13
C ASP A 12 26.87 -23.45 25.11
N SER A 13 26.34 -23.90 23.97
CA SER A 13 25.74 -23.01 22.96
C SER A 13 24.46 -22.33 23.46
N VAL A 14 23.67 -23.01 24.31
CA VAL A 14 22.46 -22.45 24.94
C VAL A 14 22.81 -21.34 25.93
N THR A 15 24.01 -21.37 26.52
CA THR A 15 24.48 -20.38 27.51
C THR A 15 25.03 -19.13 26.82
N LEU A 16 25.73 -19.31 25.69
CA LEU A 16 26.24 -18.22 24.87
C LEU A 16 25.09 -17.41 24.23
N ASP A 17 24.09 -18.10 23.67
CA ASP A 17 22.93 -17.45 23.04
C ASP A 17 22.12 -16.59 24.01
N LYS A 18 21.89 -17.07 25.23
CA LYS A 18 21.19 -16.29 26.27
C LYS A 18 21.99 -15.07 26.69
N THR A 19 23.31 -15.20 26.78
CA THR A 19 24.21 -14.10 27.14
C THR A 19 24.20 -13.03 26.04
N LEU A 20 24.25 -13.45 24.77
CA LEU A 20 24.17 -12.56 23.63
C LEU A 20 22.82 -11.84 23.55
N GLN A 21 21.71 -12.56 23.75
CA GLN A 21 20.37 -11.96 23.78
C GLN A 21 20.22 -10.93 24.91
N HIS A 22 20.74 -11.22 26.10
CA HIS A 22 20.75 -10.27 27.21
C HIS A 22 21.59 -9.03 26.91
N LEU A 23 22.78 -9.21 26.32
CA LEU A 23 23.63 -8.10 25.91
C LEU A 23 22.90 -7.22 24.89
N LEU A 24 22.31 -7.80 23.85
CA LEU A 24 21.61 -7.04 22.81
C LEU A 24 20.37 -6.33 23.34
N TYR A 25 19.60 -6.99 24.19
CA TYR A 25 18.46 -6.36 24.86
C TYR A 25 18.91 -5.17 25.72
N TRP A 26 20.00 -5.34 26.48
CA TRP A 26 20.55 -4.28 27.31
C TRP A 26 21.05 -3.11 26.47
N LEU A 27 21.82 -3.41 25.40
CA LEU A 27 22.36 -2.39 24.50
C LEU A 27 21.25 -1.58 23.84
N SER A 28 20.23 -2.27 23.30
CA SER A 28 19.10 -1.61 22.65
C SER A 28 18.28 -0.77 23.63
N LYS A 29 18.07 -1.24 24.87
CA LYS A 29 17.23 -0.54 25.85
C LYS A 29 17.87 0.75 26.38
N HIS A 30 19.20 0.80 26.48
CA HIS A 30 19.92 1.93 27.08
C HIS A 30 20.66 2.77 26.03
N TYR A 31 20.47 2.52 24.74
CA TYR A 31 21.24 3.15 23.66
C TYR A 31 21.20 4.69 23.72
N ASP A 32 20.02 5.28 23.91
CA ASP A 32 19.85 6.74 23.99
C ASP A 32 20.43 7.35 25.28
N GLU A 33 20.72 6.52 26.29
CA GLU A 33 21.30 6.93 27.58
C GLU A 33 22.83 6.76 27.60
N MET A 34 23.41 6.10 26.59
CA MET A 34 24.84 5.86 26.47
C MET A 34 25.59 7.14 26.07
N ASP A 35 26.85 7.23 26.48
CA ASP A 35 27.77 8.21 25.89
C ASP A 35 28.14 7.83 24.44
N HIS A 36 28.77 8.75 23.73
CA HIS A 36 29.11 8.58 22.32
C HIS A 36 30.02 7.37 22.05
N GLU A 37 30.96 7.05 22.94
CA GLU A 37 31.86 5.91 22.75
C GLU A 37 31.15 4.58 22.98
N ALA A 38 30.26 4.52 23.97
CA ALA A 38 29.40 3.37 24.22
C ALA A 38 28.38 3.15 23.08
N GLN A 39 27.79 4.22 22.53
CA GLN A 39 26.93 4.14 21.34
C GLN A 39 27.71 3.57 20.15
N LYS A 40 28.89 4.10 19.86
CA LYS A 40 29.75 3.61 18.79
C LYS A 40 30.14 2.13 18.96
N TYR A 41 30.37 1.69 20.20
CA TYR A 41 30.59 0.26 20.48
C TYR A 41 29.33 -0.55 20.22
N ALA A 42 28.16 -0.09 20.67
CA ALA A 42 26.87 -0.75 20.42
C ALA A 42 26.59 -0.87 18.92
N ASP A 43 26.80 0.21 18.15
CA ASP A 43 26.67 0.23 16.69
C ASP A 43 27.53 -0.84 16.04
N LYS A 44 28.82 -0.90 16.40
CA LYS A 44 29.75 -1.91 15.86
C LYS A 44 29.31 -3.35 16.19
N VAL A 45 28.76 -3.58 17.38
CA VAL A 45 28.20 -4.89 17.77
C VAL A 45 26.98 -5.22 16.91
N PHE A 46 26.06 -4.27 16.72
CA PHE A 46 24.89 -4.46 15.87
C PHE A 46 25.28 -4.72 14.41
N GLU A 47 26.18 -3.91 13.84
CA GLU A 47 26.71 -4.08 12.49
C GLU A 47 27.33 -5.48 12.31
N SER A 48 28.22 -5.89 13.22
CA SER A 48 28.89 -7.20 13.13
C SER A 48 27.89 -8.37 13.17
N LEU A 49 26.81 -8.24 13.94
CA LEU A 49 25.76 -9.26 14.00
C LEU A 49 24.89 -9.28 12.75
N ILE A 50 24.58 -8.11 12.19
CA ILE A 50 23.87 -8.00 10.92
C ILE A 50 24.71 -8.64 9.81
N ASP A 51 26.01 -8.35 9.73
CA ASP A 51 26.93 -8.92 8.74
C ASP A 51 26.97 -10.46 8.84
N LEU A 52 27.11 -11.00 10.06
CA LEU A 52 27.12 -12.44 10.27
C LEU A 52 25.79 -13.09 9.85
N ALA A 53 24.67 -12.43 10.15
CA ALA A 53 23.35 -12.91 9.81
C ALA A 53 23.09 -12.88 8.29
N GLU A 54 23.56 -11.83 7.61
CA GLU A 54 23.51 -11.68 6.16
C GLU A 54 24.30 -12.79 5.45
N ILE A 55 25.55 -13.04 5.86
CA ILE A 55 26.38 -14.14 5.32
C ILE A 55 25.66 -15.48 5.45
N ASN A 56 25.05 -15.75 6.60
CA ASN A 56 24.33 -17.00 6.82
C ASN A 56 23.09 -17.12 5.92
N VAL A 57 22.36 -16.02 5.71
CA VAL A 57 21.15 -16.01 4.88
C VAL A 57 21.46 -16.09 3.40
N GLU A 58 22.55 -15.49 2.93
CA GLU A 58 22.97 -15.60 1.51
C GLU A 58 23.37 -17.02 1.12
N ASN A 59 23.80 -17.84 2.09
CA ASN A 59 24.11 -19.26 1.87
C ASN A 59 22.89 -20.19 1.87
N LEU A 60 21.69 -19.70 2.19
CA LEU A 60 20.47 -20.51 2.17
C LEU A 60 19.93 -20.66 0.74
N PRO A 61 19.22 -21.76 0.42
CA PRO A 61 18.42 -21.83 -0.81
C PRO A 61 17.40 -20.69 -0.89
N ASP A 62 17.09 -20.25 -2.11
CA ASP A 62 16.01 -19.27 -2.29
C ASP A 62 14.69 -19.84 -1.75
N SER A 63 14.06 -19.10 -0.84
CA SER A 63 12.89 -19.50 -0.10
C SER A 63 12.21 -18.27 0.51
N PRO A 64 10.91 -18.33 0.86
CA PRO A 64 10.23 -17.21 1.50
C PRO A 64 10.93 -16.79 2.81
N GLN A 65 11.43 -17.76 3.57
CA GLN A 65 12.14 -17.50 4.82
C GLN A 65 13.48 -16.79 4.60
N ARG A 66 14.24 -17.18 3.56
CA ARG A 66 15.49 -16.49 3.19
C ARG A 66 15.21 -15.04 2.82
N ARG A 67 14.25 -14.79 1.92
CA ARG A 67 13.89 -13.44 1.45
C ARG A 67 13.42 -12.55 2.59
N ARG A 68 12.53 -13.06 3.45
CA ARG A 68 12.07 -12.34 4.66
C ARG A 68 13.22 -11.98 5.59
N SER A 69 14.17 -12.89 5.80
CA SER A 69 15.34 -12.63 6.66
C SER A 69 16.24 -11.56 6.05
N ARG A 70 16.49 -11.63 4.74
CA ARG A 70 17.24 -10.59 3.99
C ARG A 70 16.60 -9.20 4.14
N ARG A 71 15.29 -9.09 3.90
CA ARG A 71 14.54 -7.83 4.07
C ARG A 71 14.63 -7.29 5.50
N LEU A 72 14.61 -8.17 6.50
CA LEU A 72 14.76 -7.77 7.91
C LEU A 72 16.13 -7.15 8.19
N TYR A 73 17.21 -7.68 7.61
CA TYR A 73 18.55 -7.09 7.74
C TYR A 73 18.67 -5.77 7.00
N SER A 74 18.15 -5.70 5.78
CA SER A 74 18.11 -4.46 5.01
C SER A 74 17.31 -3.38 5.73
N LEU A 75 16.22 -3.74 6.41
CA LEU A 75 15.47 -2.84 7.28
C LEU A 75 16.33 -2.33 8.44
N ALA A 76 17.07 -3.22 9.11
CA ALA A 76 17.97 -2.85 10.21
C ALA A 76 19.12 -1.92 9.77
N ARG A 77 19.54 -1.99 8.50
CA ARG A 77 20.52 -1.07 7.89
C ARG A 77 19.92 0.21 7.32
N GLY A 78 18.60 0.37 7.34
CA GLY A 78 17.92 1.49 6.67
C GLY A 78 17.95 1.42 5.13
N GLU A 79 18.25 0.25 4.56
CA GLU A 79 18.24 -0.01 3.12
C GLU A 79 16.88 -0.50 2.61
N HIS A 80 15.96 -0.81 3.52
CA HIS A 80 14.60 -1.21 3.20
C HIS A 80 13.60 -0.36 3.98
N PHE A 81 12.46 -0.07 3.36
CA PHE A 81 11.46 0.83 3.92
C PHE A 81 10.52 0.12 4.91
N ASN A 82 10.12 0.84 5.95
CA ASN A 82 9.12 0.42 6.93
C ASN A 82 7.84 1.25 6.78
N VAL A 83 6.74 0.63 6.36
CA VAL A 83 5.45 1.34 6.19
C VAL A 83 4.98 2.01 7.47
N ARG A 84 5.21 1.41 8.64
CA ARG A 84 4.79 2.03 9.91
C ARG A 84 5.56 3.32 10.16
N GLU A 85 6.84 3.38 9.81
CA GLU A 85 7.64 4.60 9.97
C GLU A 85 7.26 5.65 8.95
N LEU A 86 7.04 5.25 7.69
CA LEU A 86 6.55 6.13 6.62
C LEU A 86 5.19 6.76 6.98
N LEU A 87 4.28 5.98 7.53
CA LEU A 87 2.99 6.48 7.98
C LEU A 87 3.11 7.36 9.22
N ARG A 88 3.94 6.98 10.21
CA ARG A 88 4.21 7.78 11.43
C ARG A 88 4.74 9.16 11.12
N ALA A 89 5.59 9.31 10.09
CA ALA A 89 6.11 10.61 9.69
C ALA A 89 5.00 11.61 9.30
N LEU A 90 3.80 11.11 9.00
CA LEU A 90 2.63 11.88 8.62
C LEU A 90 1.59 11.99 9.76
N GLU A 91 1.87 11.51 10.98
CA GLU A 91 0.87 11.36 12.05
C GLU A 91 0.79 12.54 13.03
N VAL A 92 -0.36 13.23 13.01
CA VAL A 92 -1.05 13.71 14.22
C VAL A 92 -2.44 13.11 14.21
N SER A 93 -2.74 12.17 15.09
CA SER A 93 -4.01 11.44 15.06
C SER A 93 -5.20 12.36 15.38
N PRO A 94 -6.22 12.49 14.52
CA PRO A 94 -7.46 13.14 14.90
C PRO A 94 -8.19 12.29 15.95
N SER A 95 -8.76 12.93 16.98
CA SER A 95 -9.49 12.25 18.05
C SER A 95 -10.71 11.48 17.50
N GLY A 96 -10.81 10.18 17.81
CA GLY A 96 -12.00 9.35 17.53
C GLY A 96 -11.99 8.66 16.17
N GLU A 97 -11.16 7.62 16.02
CA GLU A 97 -11.11 6.83 14.79
C GLU A 97 -12.33 5.90 14.66
N HIS A 98 -13.01 6.02 13.52
CA HIS A 98 -14.06 5.11 13.08
C HIS A 98 -13.51 3.69 12.88
N GLU A 99 -14.31 2.65 13.18
CA GLU A 99 -13.87 1.25 13.11
C GLU A 99 -13.42 0.85 11.69
N ALA A 100 -14.19 1.25 10.66
CA ALA A 100 -13.82 1.01 9.27
C ALA A 100 -12.44 1.59 8.90
N TRP A 101 -12.08 2.76 9.44
CA TRP A 101 -10.77 3.33 9.19
C TRP A 101 -9.66 2.53 9.88
N LYS A 102 -9.87 2.08 11.12
CA LYS A 102 -8.89 1.26 11.84
C LYS A 102 -8.54 -0.01 11.08
N GLU A 103 -9.56 -0.73 10.62
CA GLU A 103 -9.35 -1.95 9.83
C GLU A 103 -8.65 -1.67 8.50
N ALA A 104 -9.05 -0.60 7.80
CA ALA A 104 -8.38 -0.21 6.56
C ALA A 104 -6.92 0.22 6.80
N TYR A 105 -6.64 0.92 7.91
CA TYR A 105 -5.30 1.34 8.28
C TYR A 105 -4.40 0.13 8.63
N GLU A 106 -4.93 -0.85 9.34
CA GLU A 106 -4.25 -2.13 9.61
C GLU A 106 -3.98 -2.89 8.31
N PHE A 107 -4.96 -2.96 7.40
CA PHE A 107 -4.78 -3.53 6.07
C PHE A 107 -3.64 -2.82 5.32
N ILE A 108 -3.67 -1.49 5.24
CA ILE A 108 -2.67 -0.70 4.51
C ILE A 108 -1.28 -0.96 5.09
N GLN A 109 -1.11 -0.95 6.41
CA GLN A 109 0.18 -1.27 7.04
C GLN A 109 0.73 -2.63 6.63
N ILE A 110 -0.12 -3.65 6.60
CA ILE A 110 0.29 -5.02 6.29
C ILE A 110 0.61 -5.17 4.81
N TYR A 111 -0.30 -4.75 3.94
CA TYR A 111 -0.21 -5.06 2.51
C TYR A 111 0.65 -4.07 1.73
N LEU A 112 0.73 -2.80 2.16
CA LEU A 112 1.71 -1.87 1.59
C LEU A 112 3.14 -2.28 1.95
N GLN A 113 3.36 -2.87 3.15
CA GLN A 113 4.67 -3.42 3.50
C GLN A 113 5.02 -4.60 2.59
N ARG A 114 4.05 -5.47 2.31
CA ARG A 114 4.23 -6.58 1.35
C ARG A 114 4.56 -6.07 -0.06
N VAL A 115 3.94 -4.97 -0.50
CA VAL A 115 4.31 -4.34 -1.78
C VAL A 115 5.76 -3.87 -1.75
N LEU A 116 6.17 -3.12 -0.72
CA LEU A 116 7.56 -2.65 -0.59
C LEU A 116 8.55 -3.80 -0.54
N ASP A 117 8.21 -4.87 0.16
CA ASP A 117 8.98 -6.09 0.25
C ASP A 117 9.23 -6.74 -1.13
N LEU A 118 8.20 -6.84 -1.97
CA LEU A 118 8.35 -7.35 -3.33
C LEU A 118 9.14 -6.38 -4.22
N LEU A 119 8.88 -5.07 -4.12
CA LEU A 119 9.66 -4.06 -4.85
C LEU A 119 11.13 -4.08 -4.46
N PHE A 120 11.45 -4.27 -3.19
CA PHE A 120 12.81 -4.42 -2.70
C PHE A 120 13.49 -5.62 -3.36
N ASP A 121 12.82 -6.78 -3.40
CA ASP A 121 13.35 -7.96 -4.08
C ASP A 121 13.59 -7.70 -5.57
N LEU A 122 12.66 -7.01 -6.25
CA LEU A 122 12.85 -6.62 -7.65
C LEU A 122 14.08 -5.74 -7.82
N THR A 123 14.26 -4.70 -6.98
CA THR A 123 15.44 -3.81 -7.07
C THR A 123 16.77 -4.53 -6.89
N ARG A 124 16.78 -5.72 -6.28
CA ARG A 124 17.99 -6.52 -6.05
C ARG A 124 18.28 -7.54 -7.16
N ALA A 125 17.47 -7.60 -8.21
CA ALA A 125 17.78 -8.41 -9.39
C ALA A 125 19.10 -7.95 -10.05
N GLU A 126 19.88 -8.89 -10.58
CA GLU A 126 21.25 -8.65 -11.06
C GLU A 126 21.34 -7.71 -12.30
N ARG A 127 20.22 -7.45 -12.97
CA ARG A 127 20.16 -6.56 -14.15
C ARG A 127 18.85 -5.77 -14.16
N HIS A 128 18.98 -4.46 -14.35
CA HIS A 128 17.88 -3.55 -14.62
C HIS A 128 18.13 -2.87 -15.96
N GLU A 129 17.29 -3.15 -16.94
CA GLU A 129 17.23 -2.35 -18.16
C GLU A 129 16.59 -0.97 -17.82
N PRO A 130 16.79 0.08 -18.65
CA PRO A 130 16.16 1.39 -18.41
C PRO A 130 14.64 1.33 -18.23
N VAL A 131 13.99 0.36 -18.89
CA VAL A 131 12.57 0.07 -18.77
C VAL A 131 12.20 -0.38 -17.36
N ASP A 132 13.00 -1.27 -16.77
CA ASP A 132 12.79 -1.79 -15.41
C ASP A 132 12.93 -0.68 -14.38
N VAL A 133 13.93 0.19 -14.53
CA VAL A 133 14.12 1.36 -13.66
C VAL A 133 12.91 2.29 -13.72
N SER A 134 12.35 2.51 -14.91
CA SER A 134 11.18 3.36 -15.12
C SER A 134 9.92 2.75 -14.47
N ILE A 135 9.70 1.46 -14.66
CA ILE A 135 8.60 0.72 -14.04
C ILE A 135 8.71 0.74 -12.51
N LEU A 136 9.90 0.44 -11.97
CA LEU A 136 10.14 0.48 -10.53
C LEU A 136 9.94 1.89 -9.97
N GLY A 137 10.45 2.93 -10.65
CA GLY A 137 10.24 4.32 -10.24
C GLY A 137 8.77 4.71 -10.17
N LEU A 138 7.96 4.30 -11.17
CA LEU A 138 6.51 4.51 -11.15
C LEU A 138 5.82 3.75 -10.01
N LEU A 139 6.23 2.51 -9.74
CA LEU A 139 5.69 1.70 -8.65
C LEU A 139 6.04 2.25 -7.27
N PHE A 140 7.25 2.79 -7.07
CA PHE A 140 7.60 3.54 -5.86
C PHE A 140 6.78 4.83 -5.74
N GLY A 141 6.54 5.53 -6.86
CA GLY A 141 5.63 6.68 -6.89
C GLY A 141 4.19 6.33 -6.46
N CYS A 142 3.70 5.12 -6.76
CA CYS A 142 2.41 4.65 -6.23
C CYS A 142 2.40 4.57 -4.69
N ILE A 143 3.55 4.25 -4.06
CA ILE A 143 3.65 4.22 -2.60
C ILE A 143 3.45 5.62 -2.04
N ASP A 144 4.12 6.63 -2.61
CA ASP A 144 3.99 8.03 -2.19
C ASP A 144 2.54 8.52 -2.28
N GLU A 145 1.87 8.22 -3.39
CA GLU A 145 0.46 8.55 -3.61
C GLU A 145 -0.47 7.83 -2.61
N ILE A 146 -0.20 6.56 -2.28
CA ILE A 146 -0.96 5.81 -1.27
C ILE A 146 -0.73 6.39 0.13
N LEU A 147 0.49 6.77 0.48
CA LEU A 147 0.80 7.41 1.77
C LEU A 147 0.06 8.75 1.89
N ALA A 148 0.09 9.58 0.83
CA ALA A 148 -0.64 10.84 0.78
C ALA A 148 -2.16 10.62 0.92
N ALA A 149 -2.72 9.68 0.15
CA ALA A 149 -4.13 9.33 0.22
C ALA A 149 -4.54 8.83 1.61
N THR A 150 -3.70 8.00 2.25
CA THR A 150 -3.92 7.47 3.60
C THR A 150 -3.94 8.61 4.63
N HIS A 151 -2.96 9.52 4.57
CA HIS A 151 -2.93 10.69 5.44
C HIS A 151 -4.19 11.56 5.25
N LEU A 152 -4.54 11.87 4.00
CA LEU A 152 -5.71 12.70 3.69
C LEU A 152 -7.02 12.05 4.14
N ALA A 153 -7.19 10.74 3.91
CA ALA A 153 -8.37 9.98 4.32
C ALA A 153 -8.54 10.00 5.85
N ARG A 154 -7.44 9.78 6.60
CA ARG A 154 -7.41 9.84 8.07
C ARG A 154 -7.92 11.17 8.61
N HIS A 155 -7.62 12.27 7.92
CA HIS A 155 -8.04 13.61 8.29
C HIS A 155 -9.39 14.03 7.67
N ASN A 156 -10.14 13.10 7.10
CA ASN A 156 -11.44 13.32 6.44
C ASN A 156 -11.36 14.17 5.15
N TYR A 157 -10.19 14.35 4.55
CA TYR A 157 -9.99 15.00 3.25
C TYR A 157 -10.33 14.04 2.09
N TYR A 158 -11.55 13.52 2.12
CA TYR A 158 -12.10 12.53 1.18
C TYR A 158 -11.80 12.82 -0.28
N THR A 159 -12.15 14.03 -0.75
CA THR A 159 -12.00 14.41 -2.16
C THR A 159 -10.53 14.41 -2.59
N GLN A 160 -9.64 14.88 -1.71
CA GLN A 160 -8.20 14.90 -1.98
C GLN A 160 -7.61 13.49 -1.96
N ALA A 161 -8.01 12.66 -1.01
CA ALA A 161 -7.58 11.26 -0.96
C ALA A 161 -7.94 10.52 -2.25
N ASN A 162 -9.17 10.68 -2.75
CA ASN A 162 -9.59 10.06 -4.00
C ASN A 162 -8.81 10.53 -5.23
N ALA A 163 -8.33 11.78 -5.25
CA ALA A 163 -7.50 12.27 -6.33
C ALA A 163 -6.16 11.51 -6.41
N HIS A 164 -5.53 11.23 -5.26
CA HIS A 164 -4.30 10.44 -5.18
C HIS A 164 -4.55 8.95 -5.51
N ILE A 165 -5.65 8.36 -5.00
CA ILE A 165 -6.05 7.00 -5.35
C ILE A 165 -6.23 6.86 -6.87
N ARG A 166 -6.88 7.83 -7.51
CA ARG A 166 -7.03 7.88 -8.97
C ARG A 166 -5.69 7.89 -9.69
N THR A 167 -4.75 8.71 -9.22
CA THR A 167 -3.38 8.77 -9.77
C THR A 167 -2.71 7.41 -9.75
N VAL A 168 -2.82 6.66 -8.64
CA VAL A 168 -2.26 5.30 -8.55
C VAL A 168 -2.83 4.41 -9.66
N LEU A 169 -4.14 4.39 -9.88
CA LEU A 169 -4.76 3.56 -10.93
C LEU A 169 -4.28 3.96 -12.34
N GLU A 170 -4.12 5.26 -12.61
CA GLU A 170 -3.54 5.73 -13.89
C GLU A 170 -2.08 5.27 -14.07
N VAL A 171 -1.30 5.26 -12.98
CA VAL A 171 0.08 4.78 -13.01
C VAL A 171 0.12 3.26 -13.21
N LEU A 172 -0.77 2.49 -12.59
CA LEU A 172 -0.84 1.03 -12.79
C LEU A 172 -1.13 0.67 -14.25
N ASP A 173 -2.08 1.37 -14.90
CA ASP A 173 -2.35 1.20 -16.33
C ASP A 173 -1.10 1.50 -17.18
N LYS A 174 -0.35 2.55 -16.85
CA LYS A 174 0.90 2.89 -17.57
C LYS A 174 2.00 1.87 -17.35
N VAL A 175 2.19 1.42 -16.11
CA VAL A 175 3.19 0.40 -15.76
C VAL A 175 2.89 -0.89 -16.52
N GLU A 176 1.63 -1.30 -16.61
CA GLU A 176 1.24 -2.46 -17.40
C GLU A 176 1.49 -2.26 -18.90
N LEU A 177 1.17 -1.09 -19.46
CA LEU A 177 1.48 -0.79 -20.86
C LEU A 177 2.99 -0.86 -21.12
N PHE A 178 3.80 -0.26 -20.25
CA PHE A 178 5.24 -0.21 -20.40
C PHE A 178 5.89 -1.58 -20.24
N HIS A 179 5.35 -2.43 -19.37
CA HIS A 179 5.81 -3.80 -19.23
C HIS A 179 5.48 -4.64 -20.47
N ASN A 180 4.27 -4.50 -21.02
CA ASN A 180 3.82 -5.30 -22.17
C ASN A 180 4.33 -4.76 -23.52
N CYS A 181 4.59 -3.45 -23.60
CA CYS A 181 4.96 -2.72 -24.81
C CYS A 181 6.01 -1.65 -24.47
N PRO A 182 7.28 -2.06 -24.24
CA PRO A 182 8.34 -1.17 -23.75
C PRO A 182 8.63 0.06 -24.62
N GLU A 183 8.30 0.01 -25.91
CA GLU A 183 8.49 1.14 -26.83
C GLU A 183 7.70 2.39 -26.42
N TRP A 184 6.63 2.25 -25.62
CA TRP A 184 5.87 3.39 -25.12
C TRP A 184 6.61 4.19 -24.04
N ILE A 185 7.64 3.61 -23.40
CA ILE A 185 8.52 4.37 -22.50
C ILE A 185 9.30 5.42 -23.28
N GLU A 186 9.74 5.15 -24.51
CA GLU A 186 10.44 6.15 -25.32
C GLU A 186 9.54 7.35 -25.64
N VAL A 187 8.24 7.10 -25.84
CA VAL A 187 7.25 8.18 -26.00
C VAL A 187 7.12 8.97 -24.70
N TRP A 188 7.06 8.28 -23.56
CA TRP A 188 6.93 8.91 -22.24
C TRP A 188 8.14 9.76 -21.85
N ALA A 189 9.35 9.28 -22.15
CA ALA A 189 10.61 9.94 -21.85
C ALA A 189 11.00 11.02 -22.86
N GLY A 190 10.23 11.19 -23.95
CA GLY A 190 10.50 12.19 -24.99
C GLY A 190 10.13 13.63 -24.60
N ASP A 191 10.49 14.60 -25.45
CA ASP A 191 10.23 16.03 -25.19
C ASP A 191 8.89 16.53 -25.77
N ASP A 192 8.21 15.73 -26.61
CA ASP A 192 6.94 16.13 -27.23
C ASP A 192 5.76 15.93 -26.26
N VAL A 193 5.54 16.95 -25.43
CA VAL A 193 4.45 16.99 -24.44
C VAL A 193 3.07 16.72 -25.07
N LYS A 194 2.82 17.21 -26.29
CA LYS A 194 1.52 16.99 -26.95
C LYS A 194 1.34 15.53 -27.33
N LYS A 195 2.40 14.90 -27.85
CA LYS A 195 2.40 13.46 -28.17
C LYS A 195 2.24 12.62 -26.90
N ILE A 196 2.96 12.95 -25.82
CA ILE A 196 2.82 12.27 -24.52
C ILE A 196 1.38 12.33 -24.04
N LEU A 197 0.78 13.53 -23.96
CA LEU A 197 -0.58 13.70 -23.47
C LEU A 197 -1.61 12.99 -24.35
N LYS A 198 -1.43 13.00 -25.67
CA LYS A 198 -2.33 12.32 -26.60
C LYS A 198 -2.24 10.81 -26.46
N GLU A 199 -1.02 10.27 -26.53
CA GLU A 199 -0.80 8.82 -26.64
C GLU A 199 -0.84 8.09 -25.29
N LEU A 200 -0.51 8.79 -24.19
CA LEU A 200 -0.41 8.24 -22.84
C LEU A 200 -1.42 8.86 -21.85
N SER A 201 -2.51 9.43 -22.38
CA SER A 201 -3.70 9.75 -21.57
C SER A 201 -4.34 8.46 -21.03
N PRO A 202 -5.05 8.51 -19.88
CA PRO A 202 -5.65 7.32 -19.27
C PRO A 202 -6.51 6.50 -20.26
N SER A 203 -7.35 7.17 -21.05
CA SER A 203 -8.16 6.50 -22.06
C SER A 203 -7.34 5.87 -23.19
N ALA A 204 -6.27 6.53 -23.63
CA ALA A 204 -5.43 6.01 -24.71
C ALA A 204 -4.58 4.82 -24.26
N VAL A 205 -4.12 4.83 -22.99
CA VAL A 205 -3.40 3.69 -22.39
C VAL A 205 -4.34 2.48 -22.30
N ARG A 206 -5.57 2.67 -21.80
CA ARG A 206 -6.57 1.58 -21.71
C ARG A 206 -6.93 0.99 -23.06
N GLU A 207 -7.11 1.83 -24.08
CA GLU A 207 -7.37 1.38 -25.45
C GLU A 207 -6.21 0.52 -25.98
N LYS A 208 -4.95 0.92 -25.74
CA LYS A 208 -3.75 0.15 -26.10
C LYS A 208 -3.65 -1.18 -25.34
N LEU A 209 -4.15 -1.23 -24.10
CA LEU A 209 -4.27 -2.45 -23.30
C LEU A 209 -5.50 -3.31 -23.67
N GLY A 210 -6.31 -2.92 -24.65
CA GLY A 210 -7.52 -3.64 -25.05
C GLY A 210 -8.65 -3.58 -24.03
N ARG A 211 -8.63 -2.61 -23.11
CA ARG A 211 -9.65 -2.39 -22.08
C ARG A 211 -10.74 -1.45 -22.56
N GLU A 212 -11.90 -1.52 -21.91
CA GLU A 212 -12.94 -0.52 -22.11
C GLU A 212 -12.42 0.88 -21.73
N LYS A 213 -12.78 1.87 -22.54
CA LYS A 213 -12.43 3.26 -22.26
C LYS A 213 -13.07 3.78 -20.98
N PHE A 214 -14.28 3.30 -20.69
CA PHE A 214 -15.02 3.63 -19.48
C PHE A 214 -14.67 2.67 -18.35
N ASP A 215 -14.28 3.23 -17.21
CA ASP A 215 -13.98 2.50 -15.99
C ASP A 215 -14.80 3.15 -14.87
N PRO A 216 -15.78 2.44 -14.29
CA PRO A 216 -16.65 2.98 -13.25
C PRO A 216 -15.92 3.47 -12.00
N ILE A 217 -14.82 2.81 -11.60
CA ILE A 217 -14.04 3.20 -10.43
C ILE A 217 -13.30 4.50 -10.73
N TYR A 218 -12.67 4.56 -11.90
CA TYR A 218 -11.99 5.77 -12.36
C TYR A 218 -12.94 6.97 -12.48
N ASP A 219 -14.12 6.77 -13.08
CA ASP A 219 -15.15 7.80 -13.21
C ASP A 219 -15.60 8.30 -11.83
N PHE A 220 -15.88 7.37 -10.91
CA PHE A 220 -16.24 7.70 -9.54
C PHE A 220 -15.16 8.56 -8.86
N LEU A 221 -13.89 8.13 -8.91
CA LEU A 221 -12.78 8.85 -8.27
C LEU A 221 -12.52 10.21 -8.93
N SER A 222 -12.71 10.31 -10.25
CA SER A 222 -12.61 11.57 -10.99
C SER A 222 -13.70 12.56 -10.58
N ASP A 223 -14.94 12.08 -10.52
CA ASP A 223 -16.12 12.85 -10.13
C ASP A 223 -16.11 13.28 -8.66
N HIS A 224 -15.49 12.49 -7.78
CA HIS A 224 -15.46 12.77 -6.35
C HIS A 224 -14.13 13.38 -5.88
N GLY A 225 -13.10 13.42 -6.72
CA GLY A 225 -11.77 13.88 -6.34
C GLY A 225 -11.27 15.09 -7.10
N THR A 226 -11.27 15.01 -8.44
CA THR A 226 -10.48 15.93 -9.28
C THR A 226 -11.35 16.93 -10.05
N HIS A 227 -12.55 16.55 -10.46
CA HIS A 227 -13.40 17.38 -11.30
C HIS A 227 -14.44 18.16 -10.48
N ALA A 228 -14.66 19.43 -10.85
CA ALA A 228 -15.67 20.29 -10.24
C ALA A 228 -17.09 19.95 -10.72
N THR A 229 -17.51 18.69 -10.54
CA THR A 229 -18.80 18.17 -10.97
C THR A 229 -19.88 18.42 -9.91
N PHE A 230 -21.13 18.16 -10.26
CA PHE A 230 -22.21 18.23 -9.27
C PHE A 230 -22.07 17.14 -8.19
N ARG A 231 -21.56 15.95 -8.54
CA ARG A 231 -21.26 14.89 -7.55
C ARG A 231 -20.20 15.33 -6.55
N TRP A 232 -19.15 15.99 -7.03
CA TRP A 232 -18.14 16.62 -6.17
C TRP A 232 -18.76 17.64 -5.21
N LEU A 233 -19.69 18.47 -5.69
CA LEU A 233 -20.43 19.42 -4.86
C LEU A 233 -21.30 18.70 -3.81
N GLN A 234 -22.00 17.65 -4.20
CA GLN A 234 -22.83 16.82 -3.30
C GLN A 234 -22.00 16.15 -2.20
N ALA A 235 -20.78 15.70 -2.53
CA ALA A 235 -19.85 15.13 -1.55
C ALA A 235 -19.34 16.15 -0.51
N ARG A 236 -19.59 17.46 -0.71
CA ARG A 236 -19.14 18.50 0.22
C ARG A 236 -20.24 19.47 0.66
N ALA A 237 -21.49 19.18 0.34
CA ALA A 237 -22.62 20.04 0.64
C ALA A 237 -23.76 19.24 1.27
N VAL A 238 -24.35 19.75 2.35
CA VAL A 238 -25.63 19.27 2.87
C VAL A 238 -26.60 20.41 3.08
N GLN A 239 -27.86 20.16 2.75
CA GLN A 239 -28.95 21.05 3.10
C GLN A 239 -29.45 20.70 4.50
N ARG A 240 -29.37 21.66 5.42
CA ARG A 240 -29.94 21.54 6.76
C ARG A 240 -31.29 22.26 6.80
N VAL A 241 -32.26 21.60 7.41
CA VAL A 241 -33.53 22.22 7.79
C VAL A 241 -33.39 22.63 9.25
N ASN A 242 -33.61 23.91 9.55
CA ASN A 242 -33.67 24.35 10.93
C ASN A 242 -34.95 23.77 11.57
N LEU A 243 -34.82 22.94 12.61
CA LEU A 243 -35.96 22.32 13.31
C LEU A 243 -36.89 23.37 13.95
N GLN A 244 -36.37 24.56 14.29
CA GLN A 244 -37.15 25.66 14.84
C GLN A 244 -37.76 26.57 13.76
N GLU A 245 -37.19 26.58 12.55
CA GLU A 245 -37.67 27.36 11.40
C GLU A 245 -37.71 26.47 10.15
N PRO A 246 -38.71 25.56 10.01
CA PRO A 246 -38.72 24.54 8.94
C PRO A 246 -38.69 25.12 7.52
N ASN A 247 -39.20 26.33 7.35
CA ASN A 247 -39.21 27.04 6.07
C ASN A 247 -37.86 27.69 5.72
N ARG A 248 -36.92 27.75 6.67
CA ARG A 248 -35.58 28.32 6.46
C ARG A 248 -34.58 27.19 6.21
N LYS A 249 -34.31 26.96 4.93
CA LYS A 249 -33.29 26.05 4.44
C LYS A 249 -31.92 26.71 4.56
N THR A 250 -30.97 26.06 5.21
CA THR A 250 -29.56 26.48 5.24
C THR A 250 -28.69 25.46 4.53
N ALA A 251 -27.64 25.91 3.86
CA ALA A 251 -26.64 25.03 3.25
C ALA A 251 -25.39 25.02 4.11
N VAL A 252 -24.82 23.83 4.32
CA VAL A 252 -23.49 23.65 4.89
C VAL A 252 -22.58 23.18 3.78
N LEU A 253 -21.52 23.95 3.53
CA LEU A 253 -20.45 23.61 2.60
C LEU A 253 -19.19 23.35 3.40
N TRP A 254 -18.59 22.18 3.23
CA TRP A 254 -17.35 21.85 3.91
C TRP A 254 -16.13 22.26 3.07
N VAL A 255 -15.15 22.87 3.73
CA VAL A 255 -13.82 23.18 3.20
C VAL A 255 -12.81 22.38 4.02
N GLY A 256 -11.91 21.67 3.34
CA GLY A 256 -10.95 20.81 4.03
C GLY A 256 -11.55 19.51 4.56
N GLY A 257 -12.32 18.81 3.73
CA GLY A 257 -12.85 17.49 4.06
C GLY A 257 -14.24 17.49 4.69
N SER A 258 -14.85 16.32 4.75
CA SER A 258 -16.25 16.12 5.20
C SER A 258 -16.32 15.06 6.27
N LYS A 259 -17.11 15.27 7.32
CA LYS A 259 -17.30 14.30 8.41
C LYS A 259 -18.39 13.28 8.13
N LEU A 260 -18.72 13.04 6.86
CA LEU A 260 -19.73 12.07 6.47
C LEU A 260 -19.12 10.67 6.54
N GLU A 261 -19.74 9.79 7.32
CA GLU A 261 -19.23 8.44 7.59
C GLU A 261 -19.03 7.62 6.31
N HIS A 262 -19.98 7.69 5.38
CA HIS A 262 -19.91 6.95 4.12
C HIS A 262 -18.72 7.35 3.25
N HIS A 263 -18.26 8.61 3.31
CA HIS A 263 -17.04 9.03 2.60
C HIS A 263 -15.80 8.32 3.14
N LEU A 264 -15.73 8.10 4.45
CA LEU A 264 -14.66 7.34 5.07
C LEU A 264 -14.72 5.87 4.67
N ILE A 265 -15.91 5.27 4.67
CA ILE A 265 -16.13 3.87 4.23
C ILE A 265 -15.69 3.70 2.78
N TRP A 266 -16.14 4.57 1.87
CA TRP A 266 -15.80 4.51 0.45
C TRP A 266 -14.30 4.66 0.21
N THR A 267 -13.66 5.68 0.79
CA THR A 267 -12.21 5.91 0.62
C THR A 267 -11.38 4.76 1.17
N SER A 268 -11.79 4.23 2.32
CA SER A 268 -11.14 3.08 2.94
C SER A 268 -11.22 1.85 2.02
N CYS A 269 -12.40 1.59 1.44
CA CYS A 269 -12.58 0.54 0.45
C CYS A 269 -11.69 0.74 -0.79
N PHE A 270 -11.65 1.95 -1.34
CA PHE A 270 -10.81 2.25 -2.52
C PHE A 270 -9.31 2.20 -2.23
N LEU A 271 -8.85 2.56 -1.02
CA LEU A 271 -7.47 2.39 -0.59
C LEU A 271 -7.08 0.91 -0.52
N ILE A 272 -7.92 0.09 0.11
CA ILE A 272 -7.72 -1.37 0.20
C ILE A 272 -7.67 -1.98 -1.21
N TYR A 273 -8.64 -1.63 -2.05
CA TYR A 273 -8.67 -2.05 -3.45
C TYR A 273 -7.39 -1.66 -4.18
N THR A 274 -6.95 -0.41 -4.05
CA THR A 274 -5.79 0.12 -4.77
C THR A 274 -4.49 -0.54 -4.33
N VAL A 275 -4.27 -0.70 -3.02
CA VAL A 275 -3.12 -1.46 -2.50
C VAL A 275 -3.13 -2.90 -3.02
N THR A 276 -4.31 -3.52 -3.11
CA THR A 276 -4.45 -4.87 -3.68
C THR A 276 -4.09 -4.88 -5.17
N GLN A 277 -4.50 -3.88 -5.95
CA GLN A 277 -4.14 -3.76 -7.37
C GLN A 277 -2.64 -3.56 -7.58
N VAL A 278 -1.98 -2.73 -6.75
CA VAL A 278 -0.52 -2.56 -6.78
C VAL A 278 0.17 -3.90 -6.50
N LEU A 279 -0.27 -4.62 -5.46
CA LEU A 279 0.29 -5.92 -5.09
C LEU A 279 0.16 -6.95 -6.21
N LEU A 280 -1.01 -7.01 -6.86
CA LEU A 280 -1.26 -7.89 -8.01
C LEU A 280 -0.32 -7.54 -9.18
N LEU A 281 -0.19 -6.26 -9.52
CA LEU A 281 0.63 -5.81 -10.63
C LEU A 281 2.12 -6.09 -10.39
N VAL A 282 2.62 -5.77 -9.20
CA VAL A 282 4.02 -6.03 -8.81
C VAL A 282 4.32 -7.53 -8.87
N SER A 283 3.42 -8.37 -8.35
CA SER A 283 3.58 -9.82 -8.39
C SER A 283 3.63 -10.37 -9.82
N ARG A 284 2.79 -9.83 -10.72
CA ARG A 284 2.76 -10.24 -12.13
C ARG A 284 4.01 -9.81 -12.88
N ILE A 285 4.42 -8.56 -12.74
CA ILE A 285 5.64 -8.03 -13.40
C ILE A 285 6.88 -8.76 -12.90
N GLY A 286 6.88 -9.14 -11.62
CA GLY A 286 7.97 -9.84 -10.99
C GLY A 286 7.93 -11.36 -11.09
N GLU A 287 7.07 -11.97 -11.94
CA GLU A 287 6.84 -13.42 -11.95
C GLU A 287 8.14 -14.24 -12.08
N GLU A 288 9.12 -13.74 -12.85
CA GLU A 288 10.40 -14.42 -13.06
C GLU A 288 11.41 -14.25 -11.91
N ILE A 289 11.21 -13.26 -11.04
CA ILE A 289 12.17 -12.84 -10.00
C ILE A 289 11.64 -13.13 -8.59
N LEU A 290 10.34 -12.97 -8.39
CA LEU A 290 9.68 -13.08 -7.10
C LEU A 290 9.38 -14.54 -6.75
N HIS A 291 9.31 -14.85 -5.46
CA HIS A 291 8.98 -16.19 -5.03
C HIS A 291 7.47 -16.47 -5.21
N PRO A 292 7.05 -17.46 -6.01
CA PRO A 292 5.63 -17.65 -6.35
C PRO A 292 4.73 -17.90 -5.14
N GLU A 293 5.17 -18.73 -4.19
CA GLU A 293 4.41 -19.03 -2.96
C GLU A 293 4.16 -17.78 -2.12
N GLU A 294 5.14 -16.87 -2.08
CA GLU A 294 5.02 -15.64 -1.30
C GLU A 294 4.03 -14.68 -1.98
N CYS A 295 4.14 -14.50 -3.29
CA CYS A 295 3.21 -13.69 -4.08
C CYS A 295 1.78 -14.17 -3.90
N MET A 296 1.54 -15.49 -4.06
CA MET A 296 0.21 -16.08 -3.87
C MET A 296 -0.30 -15.88 -2.44
N THR A 297 0.52 -16.12 -1.43
CA THR A 297 0.13 -15.89 -0.03
C THR A 297 -0.27 -14.44 0.22
N TYR A 298 0.46 -13.49 -0.37
CA TYR A 298 0.18 -12.07 -0.22
C TYR A 298 -1.11 -11.67 -0.94
N ILE A 299 -1.29 -12.10 -2.19
CA ILE A 299 -2.48 -11.81 -3.00
C ILE A 299 -3.73 -12.41 -2.36
N THR A 300 -3.72 -13.69 -2.01
CA THR A 300 -4.89 -14.36 -1.41
C THR A 300 -5.27 -13.70 -0.09
N GLY A 301 -4.30 -13.36 0.76
CA GLY A 301 -4.59 -12.64 2.00
C GLY A 301 -5.20 -11.25 1.75
N ALA A 302 -4.70 -10.51 0.75
CA ALA A 302 -5.19 -9.18 0.42
C ALA A 302 -6.63 -9.24 -0.06
N LEU A 303 -6.93 -10.16 -0.98
CA LEU A 303 -8.27 -10.37 -1.52
C LEU A 303 -9.25 -10.82 -0.44
N ASP A 304 -8.87 -11.75 0.43
CA ASP A 304 -9.69 -12.16 1.57
C ASP A 304 -10.04 -10.99 2.50
N SER A 305 -9.05 -10.13 2.78
CA SER A 305 -9.24 -8.98 3.65
C SER A 305 -10.10 -7.91 2.97
N PHE A 306 -9.92 -7.68 1.66
CA PHE A 306 -10.76 -6.81 0.85
C PHE A 306 -12.22 -7.27 0.84
N ILE A 307 -12.45 -8.57 0.62
CA ILE A 307 -13.81 -9.14 0.65
C ILE A 307 -14.45 -8.94 2.02
N LYS A 308 -13.74 -9.32 3.11
CA LYS A 308 -14.23 -9.16 4.49
C LYS A 308 -14.58 -7.70 4.80
N PHE A 309 -13.71 -6.77 4.42
CA PHE A 309 -13.96 -5.34 4.60
C PHE A 309 -15.22 -4.88 3.86
N THR A 310 -15.35 -5.28 2.60
CA THR A 310 -16.49 -4.90 1.74
C THR A 310 -17.80 -5.49 2.26
N GLU A 311 -17.80 -6.77 2.67
CA GLU A 311 -18.95 -7.42 3.31
C GLU A 311 -19.35 -6.75 4.63
N LYS A 312 -18.36 -6.29 5.41
CA LYS A 312 -18.60 -5.69 6.73
C LYS A 312 -19.10 -4.26 6.66
N TYR A 313 -18.60 -3.44 5.73
CA TYR A 313 -18.88 -1.99 5.73
C TYR A 313 -19.62 -1.50 4.48
N MET A 314 -19.21 -1.91 3.29
CA MET A 314 -19.82 -1.41 2.04
C MET A 314 -21.20 -2.01 1.80
N VAL A 315 -21.38 -3.30 2.06
CA VAL A 315 -22.66 -4.00 1.86
C VAL A 315 -23.76 -3.46 2.78
N PRO A 316 -23.55 -3.31 4.11
CA PRO A 316 -24.55 -2.69 4.98
C PRO A 316 -24.83 -1.24 4.59
N TRP A 317 -23.79 -0.45 4.30
CA TRP A 317 -23.95 0.93 3.85
C TRP A 317 -24.82 1.03 2.58
N ALA A 318 -24.61 0.15 1.60
CA ALA A 318 -25.39 0.12 0.37
C ALA A 318 -26.87 -0.18 0.65
N ALA A 319 -27.15 -1.17 1.49
CA ALA A 319 -28.51 -1.53 1.90
C ALA A 319 -29.21 -0.36 2.64
N ASP A 320 -28.52 0.26 3.60
CA ASP A 320 -29.03 1.40 4.37
C ASP A 320 -29.28 2.64 3.50
N SER A 321 -28.56 2.75 2.39
CA SER A 321 -28.73 3.82 1.39
C SER A 321 -29.81 3.52 0.35
N GLY A 322 -30.54 2.39 0.48
CA GLY A 322 -31.58 1.98 -0.45
C GLY A 322 -31.06 1.45 -1.79
N LEU A 323 -29.78 1.10 -1.88
CA LEU A 323 -29.19 0.43 -3.04
C LEU A 323 -29.40 -1.09 -2.91
N ASN A 324 -29.40 -1.79 -4.04
CA ASN A 324 -29.45 -3.25 -4.04
C ASN A 324 -28.05 -3.84 -3.75
N PRO A 325 -27.80 -4.47 -2.59
CA PRO A 325 -26.49 -5.03 -2.26
C PRO A 325 -26.20 -6.36 -2.99
N ASP A 326 -27.17 -6.97 -3.67
CA ASP A 326 -27.02 -8.31 -4.26
C ASP A 326 -25.98 -8.36 -5.39
N GLU A 327 -25.86 -7.28 -6.17
CA GLU A 327 -24.83 -7.18 -7.21
C GLU A 327 -23.42 -7.17 -6.60
N LEU A 328 -23.24 -6.39 -5.52
CA LEU A 328 -21.98 -6.34 -4.80
C LEU A 328 -21.66 -7.69 -4.16
N ARG A 329 -22.65 -8.36 -3.55
CA ARG A 329 -22.48 -9.71 -2.99
C ARG A 329 -22.09 -10.72 -4.06
N ARG A 330 -22.72 -10.68 -5.24
CA ARG A 330 -22.39 -11.58 -6.35
C ARG A 330 -20.96 -11.37 -6.83
N PHE A 331 -20.56 -10.11 -7.03
CA PHE A 331 -19.17 -9.76 -7.37
C PHE A 331 -18.18 -10.33 -6.36
N LEU A 332 -18.44 -10.17 -5.05
CA LEU A 332 -17.56 -10.70 -4.01
C LEU A 332 -17.48 -12.23 -3.99
N LEU A 333 -18.57 -12.92 -4.32
CA LEU A 333 -18.58 -14.37 -4.50
C LEU A 333 -17.73 -14.79 -5.70
N GLU A 334 -17.87 -14.12 -6.84
CA GLU A 334 -17.07 -14.39 -8.04
C GLU A 334 -15.58 -14.18 -7.77
N VAL A 335 -15.20 -13.10 -7.07
CA VAL A 335 -13.82 -12.89 -6.65
C VAL A 335 -13.35 -14.06 -5.79
N ARG A 336 -14.10 -14.45 -4.76
CA ARG A 336 -13.75 -15.55 -3.85
C ARG A 336 -13.57 -16.89 -4.57
N GLU A 337 -14.43 -17.21 -5.54
CA GLU A 337 -14.36 -18.44 -6.34
C GLU A 337 -13.14 -18.47 -7.27
N ASN A 338 -12.71 -17.30 -7.75
CA ASN A 338 -11.53 -17.18 -8.61
C ASN A 338 -10.22 -17.16 -7.82
N THR A 339 -10.21 -16.73 -6.56
CA THR A 339 -9.00 -16.77 -5.70
C THR A 339 -8.71 -18.15 -5.11
N GLY A 340 -9.70 -19.05 -5.10
CA GLY A 340 -9.57 -20.42 -4.58
C GLY A 340 -9.08 -21.46 -5.60
N LYS A 341 -8.84 -21.05 -6.84
CA LYS A 341 -8.25 -21.84 -7.93
C LYS A 341 -6.83 -21.33 -8.17
#